data_AF-A0A7W7W0Z6-F1
#
_entry.id   AF-A0A7W7W0Z6-F1
#
_cell.length_a   1.000
_cell.length_b   1.000
_cell.length_c   1.000
_cell.angle_alpha   90.00
_cell.angle_beta   90.00
_cell.angle_gamma   90.00
#
_symmetry.space_group_name_H-M   'P 1'
#
loop_
_entity.id
_entity.type
_entity.pdbx_description
1 polymer ?
#
loop_
_entity_poly.entity_id
_entity_poly.type
_entity_poly.pdbx_seq_one_letter_code
_entity_poly.pdbx_strand_id
1 'polypeptide(L)'
;MSTVAMDSTTVRGLALAAALLAVHGELHPAADQLAQAGRDAIGKRMRGRHLVYADTGEPVGDVPEGGRRTLTADRHGLECTARHVASYSAVQAAGALAVTRALGYRLPLSALAAGTAVNAVTHGLLDRGPALEALARLLGKQEYLARCQTVRPAEDGSVRTDPYGPGTAWMEIDQAGHRLVSVTAAAVTAWLAVRIDRRRAR
;
A
#
# COMPACT_ATOMS: atom_id res chain seq x y z
N MET A 1 33.09 30.65 -1.02
CA MET A 1 31.97 29.68 -1.11
C MET A 1 30.68 30.44 -0.84
N SER A 2 29.86 30.71 -1.86
CA SER A 2 28.56 31.37 -1.64
C SER A 2 27.58 30.38 -1.03
N THR A 3 27.13 30.66 0.21
CA THR A 3 25.96 30.03 0.79
C THR A 3 24.74 30.47 0.00
N VAL A 4 24.15 29.58 -0.78
CA VAL A 4 22.84 29.81 -1.40
C VAL A 4 21.82 29.88 -0.27
N ALA A 5 21.35 31.08 0.06
CA ALA A 5 20.25 31.26 1.00
C ALA A 5 18.99 30.67 0.37
N MET A 6 18.52 29.53 0.89
CA MET A 6 17.27 28.92 0.45
C MET A 6 16.09 29.79 0.92
N ASP A 7 15.14 30.07 0.02
CA ASP A 7 13.87 30.70 0.40
C ASP A 7 13.18 29.86 1.50
N SER A 8 12.61 30.55 2.49
CA SER A 8 11.76 30.01 3.55
C SER A 8 10.70 29.04 3.04
N THR A 9 10.16 29.26 1.83
CA THR A 9 9.18 28.35 1.25
C THR A 9 9.80 27.03 0.80
N THR A 10 11.01 27.06 0.26
CA THR A 10 11.75 25.87 -0.16
C THR A 10 12.10 25.02 1.06
N VAL A 11 12.60 25.67 2.14
CA VAL A 11 12.86 25.00 3.42
C VAL A 11 11.59 24.31 3.94
N ARG A 12 10.47 25.03 3.95
CA ARG A 12 9.18 24.50 4.40
C ARG A 12 8.70 23.31 3.57
N GLY A 13 8.80 23.40 2.25
CA GLY A 13 8.39 22.33 1.34
C GLY A 13 9.20 21.06 1.54
N LEU A 14 10.52 21.19 1.68
CA LEU A 14 11.41 20.06 1.97
C LEU A 14 11.13 19.44 3.34
N ALA A 15 10.97 20.27 4.38
CA ALA A 15 10.65 19.79 5.72
C ALA A 15 9.31 19.05 5.77
N LEU A 16 8.28 19.58 5.10
CA LEU A 16 6.97 18.93 5.02
C LEU A 16 7.03 17.62 4.25
N ALA A 17 7.70 17.59 3.09
CA ALA A 17 7.86 16.38 2.31
C ALA A 17 8.61 15.29 3.09
N ALA A 18 9.70 15.65 3.78
CA ALA A 18 10.47 14.74 4.61
C ALA A 18 9.66 14.19 5.79
N ALA A 19 8.92 15.04 6.50
CA ALA A 19 8.06 14.61 7.61
C ALA A 19 6.96 13.65 7.14
N LEU A 20 6.28 13.96 6.03
CA LEU A 20 5.25 13.09 5.46
C LEU A 20 5.82 11.76 4.97
N LEU A 21 7.01 11.79 4.33
CA LEU A 21 7.69 10.58 3.89
C LEU A 21 8.05 9.67 5.07
N ALA A 22 8.61 10.24 6.15
CA ALA A 22 8.96 9.48 7.35
C ALA A 22 7.71 8.85 7.98
N VAL A 23 6.63 9.63 8.13
CA VAL A 23 5.36 9.13 8.67
C VAL A 23 4.81 8.00 7.81
N HIS A 24 4.70 8.19 6.50
CA HIS A 24 4.16 7.16 5.62
C HIS A 24 5.01 5.89 5.61
N GLY A 25 6.34 6.04 5.57
CA GLY A 25 7.28 4.91 5.54
C GLY A 25 7.24 4.07 6.80
N GLU A 26 7.17 4.71 7.97
CA GLU A 26 7.19 4.01 9.27
C GLU A 26 5.80 3.52 9.70
N LEU A 27 4.72 4.19 9.30
CA LEU A 27 3.37 3.74 9.60
C LEU A 27 2.84 2.68 8.62
N HIS A 28 3.41 2.56 7.42
CA HIS A 28 3.05 1.50 6.48
C HIS A 28 3.12 0.09 7.11
N PRO A 29 4.26 -0.36 7.68
CA PRO A 29 4.31 -1.68 8.32
C PRO A 29 3.37 -1.77 9.53
N ALA A 30 3.17 -0.68 10.29
CA ALA A 30 2.21 -0.70 11.40
C ALA A 30 0.77 -0.89 10.92
N ALA A 31 0.37 -0.25 9.83
CA ALA A 31 -0.94 -0.43 9.22
C ALA A 31 -1.15 -1.88 8.75
N ASP A 32 -0.17 -2.42 8.03
CA ASP A 32 -0.22 -3.79 7.48
C ASP A 32 -0.20 -4.87 8.57
N GLN A 33 0.51 -4.66 9.67
CA GLN A 33 0.68 -5.69 10.71
C GLN A 33 -0.32 -5.57 11.85
N LEU A 34 -0.85 -4.37 12.13
CA LEU A 34 -1.71 -4.11 13.29
C LEU A 34 -3.16 -3.78 12.93
N ALA A 35 -3.39 -3.07 11.82
CA ALA A 35 -4.74 -2.63 11.43
C ALA A 35 -5.39 -3.57 10.41
N GLN A 36 -4.59 -4.20 9.56
CA GLN A 36 -5.07 -5.12 8.55
C GLN A 36 -5.54 -6.45 9.16
N ALA A 37 -6.73 -6.90 8.76
CA ALA A 37 -7.20 -8.23 9.12
C ALA A 37 -6.43 -9.31 8.34
N GLY A 38 -6.05 -10.41 8.99
CA GLY A 38 -5.33 -11.52 8.36
C GLY A 38 -6.03 -12.09 7.10
N ARG A 39 -7.36 -12.18 7.13
CA ARG A 39 -8.16 -12.58 5.96
C ARG A 39 -7.95 -11.67 4.75
N ASP A 40 -7.74 -10.38 4.98
CA ASP A 40 -7.52 -9.42 3.89
C ASP A 40 -6.11 -9.52 3.34
N ALA A 41 -5.13 -9.82 4.20
CA ALA A 41 -3.76 -10.09 3.78
C ALA A 41 -3.66 -11.28 2.84
N ILE A 42 -4.40 -12.34 3.15
CA ILE A 42 -4.48 -13.54 2.32
C ILE A 42 -5.35 -13.26 1.08
N GLY A 43 -6.51 -12.63 1.28
CA GLY A 43 -7.54 -12.48 0.26
C GLY A 43 -7.28 -11.41 -0.80
N LYS A 44 -6.55 -10.35 -0.49
CA LYS A 44 -6.38 -9.19 -1.40
C LYS A 44 -5.74 -9.52 -2.74
N ARG A 45 -5.06 -10.68 -2.88
CA ARG A 45 -4.46 -11.16 -4.13
C ARG A 45 -5.29 -12.21 -4.87
N MET A 46 -6.43 -12.65 -4.33
CA MET A 46 -7.29 -13.62 -5.02
C MET A 46 -7.80 -13.06 -6.34
N ARG A 47 -7.72 -13.87 -7.39
CA ARG A 47 -8.19 -13.53 -8.75
C ARG A 47 -8.87 -14.74 -9.39
N GLY A 48 -9.78 -14.46 -10.30
CA GLY A 48 -10.46 -15.46 -11.11
C GLY A 48 -11.98 -15.45 -10.98
N ARG A 49 -12.62 -16.19 -11.91
CA ARG A 49 -14.07 -16.29 -12.03
C ARG A 49 -14.67 -17.47 -11.25
N HIS A 50 -13.85 -18.35 -10.70
CA HIS A 50 -14.32 -19.44 -9.85
C HIS A 50 -14.94 -18.88 -8.57
N LEU A 51 -15.90 -19.63 -8.02
CA LEU A 51 -16.61 -19.23 -6.81
C LEU A 51 -15.79 -19.53 -5.57
N VAL A 52 -15.86 -18.60 -4.63
CA VAL A 52 -15.34 -18.74 -3.27
C VAL A 52 -16.41 -18.36 -2.27
N TYR A 53 -16.32 -18.88 -1.04
CA TYR A 53 -17.17 -18.42 0.05
C TYR A 53 -16.76 -17.00 0.47
N ALA A 54 -17.74 -16.11 0.65
CA ALA A 54 -17.50 -14.68 0.84
C ALA A 54 -16.78 -14.35 2.17
N ASP A 55 -16.96 -15.19 3.18
CA ASP A 55 -16.43 -15.03 4.54
C ASP A 55 -14.98 -15.49 4.69
N THR A 56 -14.62 -16.59 4.02
CA THR A 56 -13.33 -17.30 4.14
C THR A 56 -12.44 -17.15 2.91
N GLY A 57 -13.03 -16.95 1.73
CA GLY A 57 -12.31 -16.98 0.46
C GLY A 57 -11.93 -18.39 -0.01
N GLU A 58 -12.42 -19.44 0.66
CA GLU A 58 -12.19 -20.82 0.27
C GLU A 58 -12.94 -21.17 -1.03
N PRO A 59 -12.35 -21.99 -1.92
CA PRO A 59 -13.02 -22.45 -3.13
C PRO A 59 -14.32 -23.18 -2.81
N VAL A 60 -15.38 -22.88 -3.58
CA VAL A 60 -16.64 -23.64 -3.50
C VAL A 60 -16.46 -24.94 -4.27
N GLY A 61 -16.67 -26.08 -3.59
CA GLY A 61 -16.68 -27.40 -4.22
C GLY A 61 -17.92 -27.62 -5.12
N ASP A 62 -18.09 -28.85 -5.61
CA ASP A 62 -19.19 -29.18 -6.53
C ASP A 62 -20.58 -28.91 -5.95
N VAL A 63 -20.71 -29.10 -4.63
CA VAL A 63 -21.94 -28.79 -3.87
C VAL A 63 -21.63 -27.66 -2.90
N PRO A 64 -22.22 -26.46 -3.07
CA PRO A 64 -22.06 -25.38 -2.12
C PRO A 64 -22.64 -25.73 -0.75
N GLU A 65 -21.97 -25.31 0.31
CA GLU A 65 -22.50 -25.36 1.66
C GLU A 65 -23.75 -24.47 1.76
N GLY A 66 -24.88 -25.09 2.10
CA GLY A 66 -26.18 -24.44 2.12
C GLY A 66 -26.20 -23.18 2.97
N GLY A 67 -26.69 -22.08 2.38
CA GLY A 67 -26.87 -20.79 3.08
C GLY A 67 -25.62 -19.91 3.16
N ARG A 68 -24.43 -20.38 2.79
CA ARG A 68 -23.23 -19.54 2.75
C ARG A 68 -23.22 -18.66 1.49
N ARG A 69 -22.94 -17.36 1.67
CA ARG A 69 -22.82 -16.42 0.54
C ARG A 69 -21.57 -16.77 -0.26
N THR A 70 -21.72 -16.88 -1.57
CA THR A 70 -20.61 -17.07 -2.51
C THR A 70 -20.42 -15.85 -3.41
N LEU A 71 -19.21 -15.69 -3.94
CA LEU A 71 -18.86 -14.66 -4.91
C LEU A 71 -17.62 -15.10 -5.69
N THR A 72 -17.29 -14.41 -6.79
CA THR A 72 -16.08 -14.76 -7.56
C THR A 72 -14.82 -14.41 -6.79
N ALA A 73 -13.73 -15.18 -6.99
CA ALA A 73 -12.44 -14.89 -6.39
C ALA A 73 -11.95 -13.45 -6.68
N ASP A 74 -12.21 -12.92 -7.88
CA ASP A 74 -11.95 -11.51 -8.21
C ASP A 74 -12.69 -10.53 -7.30
N ARG A 75 -13.99 -10.77 -7.07
CA ARG A 75 -14.80 -9.91 -6.20
C ARG A 75 -14.33 -10.03 -4.75
N HIS A 76 -13.96 -11.23 -4.29
CA HIS A 76 -13.42 -11.43 -2.95
C HIS A 76 -12.14 -10.63 -2.76
N GLY A 77 -11.22 -10.74 -3.72
CA GLY A 77 -9.95 -10.03 -3.69
C GLY A 77 -10.12 -8.52 -3.73
N LEU A 78 -11.08 -8.00 -4.49
CA LEU A 78 -11.43 -6.58 -4.49
C LEU A 78 -12.01 -6.12 -3.14
N GLU A 79 -12.93 -6.88 -2.54
CA GLU A 79 -13.51 -6.56 -1.23
C GLU A 79 -12.44 -6.57 -0.13
N CYS A 80 -11.51 -7.54 -0.15
CA CYS A 80 -10.37 -7.59 0.77
C CYS A 80 -9.41 -6.41 0.58
N THR A 81 -9.06 -6.10 -0.68
CA THR A 81 -8.18 -4.96 -1.01
C THR A 81 -8.81 -3.64 -0.59
N ALA A 82 -10.10 -3.45 -0.84
CA ALA A 82 -10.81 -2.22 -0.46
C ALA A 82 -10.82 -2.01 1.05
N ARG A 83 -11.10 -3.07 1.82
CA ARG A 83 -11.07 -3.00 3.30
C ARG A 83 -9.67 -2.72 3.83
N HIS A 84 -8.66 -3.38 3.26
CA HIS A 84 -7.25 -3.11 3.59
C HIS A 84 -6.88 -1.66 3.31
N VAL A 85 -7.05 -1.20 2.07
CA VAL A 85 -6.72 0.16 1.63
C VAL A 85 -7.46 1.21 2.46
N ALA A 86 -8.72 0.95 2.84
CA ALA A 86 -9.47 1.85 3.72
C ALA A 86 -8.82 1.99 5.10
N SER A 87 -8.50 0.86 5.75
CA SER A 87 -7.82 0.86 7.06
C SER A 87 -6.43 1.49 7.00
N TYR A 88 -5.65 1.12 5.98
CA TYR A 88 -4.33 1.69 5.69
C TYR A 88 -4.40 3.21 5.48
N SER A 89 -5.32 3.68 4.63
CA SER A 89 -5.49 5.11 4.35
C SER A 89 -5.89 5.90 5.58
N ALA A 90 -6.73 5.32 6.45
CA ALA A 90 -7.11 5.94 7.71
C ALA A 90 -5.91 6.10 8.64
N VAL A 91 -5.09 5.06 8.81
CA VAL A 91 -3.86 5.11 9.61
C VAL A 91 -2.88 6.16 9.06
N GLN A 92 -2.62 6.14 7.76
CA GLN A 92 -1.70 7.08 7.11
C GLN A 92 -2.17 8.53 7.24
N ALA A 93 -3.45 8.80 6.97
CA ALA A 93 -4.00 10.14 7.06
C ALA A 93 -4.03 10.66 8.51
N ALA A 94 -4.39 9.80 9.47
CA ALA A 94 -4.37 10.15 10.89
C ALA A 94 -2.94 10.45 11.37
N GLY A 95 -1.97 9.62 10.99
CA GLY A 95 -0.56 9.83 11.30
C GLY A 95 -0.01 11.14 10.72
N ALA A 96 -0.27 11.39 9.43
CA ALA A 96 0.14 12.62 8.77
C ALA A 96 -0.45 13.86 9.47
N LEU A 97 -1.74 13.82 9.81
CA LEU A 97 -2.40 14.90 10.55
C LEU A 97 -1.84 15.08 11.96
N ALA A 98 -1.60 13.99 12.70
CA ALA A 98 -1.11 14.04 14.06
C ALA A 98 0.31 14.65 14.10
N VAL A 99 1.22 14.14 13.27
CA VAL A 99 2.61 14.60 13.23
C VAL A 99 2.71 16.02 12.71
N THR A 100 2.04 16.36 11.61
CA THR A 100 2.09 17.74 11.08
C THR A 100 1.55 18.74 12.09
N ARG A 101 0.43 18.43 12.77
CA ARG A 101 -0.11 19.29 13.82
C ARG A 101 0.84 19.41 15.02
N ALA A 102 1.44 18.32 15.46
CA ALA A 102 2.40 18.32 16.56
C ALA A 102 3.63 19.19 16.24
N LEU A 103 4.05 19.22 14.96
CA LEU A 103 5.13 20.07 14.45
C LEU A 103 4.68 21.51 14.12
N GLY A 104 3.46 21.89 14.48
CA GLY A 104 2.93 23.25 14.27
C GLY A 104 2.48 23.54 12.83
N TYR A 105 2.44 22.54 11.95
CA TYR A 105 1.98 22.69 10.57
C TYR A 105 0.52 22.23 10.40
N ARG A 106 -0.35 23.14 9.95
CA ARG A 106 -1.75 22.81 9.64
C ARG A 106 -1.88 22.42 8.17
N LEU A 107 -1.82 21.12 7.91
CA LEU A 107 -1.93 20.59 6.56
C LEU A 107 -3.30 20.93 5.92
N PRO A 108 -3.33 21.55 4.73
CA PRO A 108 -4.59 21.79 4.01
C PRO A 108 -5.29 20.47 3.71
N LEU A 109 -6.57 20.35 4.07
CA LEU A 109 -7.34 19.11 3.92
C LEU A 109 -7.43 18.63 2.46
N SER A 110 -7.48 19.55 1.50
CA SER A 110 -7.47 19.20 0.08
C SER A 110 -6.13 18.60 -0.38
N ALA A 111 -5.01 19.07 0.16
CA ALA A 111 -3.68 18.51 -0.13
C ALA A 111 -3.50 17.12 0.51
N LEU A 112 -4.01 16.95 1.74
CA LEU A 112 -4.07 15.65 2.39
C LEU A 112 -4.93 14.68 1.57
N ALA A 113 -6.17 15.06 1.24
CA ALA A 113 -7.09 14.21 0.50
C ALA A 113 -6.52 13.77 -0.87
N ALA A 114 -5.86 14.68 -1.58
CA ALA A 114 -5.22 14.36 -2.86
C ALA A 114 -4.08 13.33 -2.69
N GLY A 115 -3.19 13.51 -1.71
CA GLY A 115 -2.13 12.53 -1.47
C GLY A 115 -2.64 11.21 -0.93
N THR A 116 -3.65 11.22 -0.05
CA THR A 116 -4.34 10.01 0.41
C THR A 116 -4.97 9.26 -0.77
N ALA A 117 -5.61 9.95 -1.72
CA ALA A 117 -6.18 9.31 -2.90
C ALA A 117 -5.10 8.68 -3.80
N VAL A 118 -4.00 9.40 -4.06
CA VAL A 118 -2.85 8.85 -4.80
C VAL A 118 -2.29 7.61 -4.10
N ASN A 119 -2.07 7.69 -2.78
CA ASN A 119 -1.59 6.60 -1.96
C ASN A 119 -2.55 5.39 -2.06
N ALA A 120 -3.83 5.59 -1.74
CA ALA A 120 -4.84 4.53 -1.72
C ALA A 120 -4.96 3.79 -3.05
N VAL A 121 -5.03 4.53 -4.16
CA VAL A 121 -5.18 3.93 -5.50
C VAL A 121 -3.94 3.15 -5.89
N THR A 122 -2.75 3.75 -5.76
CA THR A 122 -1.51 3.09 -6.17
C THR A 122 -1.15 1.91 -5.27
N HIS A 123 -1.35 2.04 -3.95
CA HIS A 123 -1.24 0.96 -2.98
C HIS A 123 -2.18 -0.21 -3.35
N GLY A 124 -3.47 0.09 -3.55
CA GLY A 124 -4.45 -0.93 -3.93
C GLY A 124 -4.10 -1.65 -5.24
N LEU A 125 -3.54 -0.95 -6.23
CA LEU A 125 -3.09 -1.58 -7.49
C LEU A 125 -1.93 -2.55 -7.28
N LEU A 126 -0.95 -2.19 -6.44
CA LEU A 126 0.17 -3.07 -6.11
C LEU A 126 -0.31 -4.31 -5.34
N ASP A 127 -1.17 -4.10 -4.34
CA ASP A 127 -1.70 -5.16 -3.49
C ASP A 127 -2.53 -6.22 -4.23
N ARG A 128 -3.11 -5.87 -5.39
CA ARG A 128 -3.80 -6.85 -6.25
C ARG A 128 -2.82 -7.80 -6.95
N GLY A 129 -1.60 -7.35 -7.24
CA GLY A 129 -0.54 -8.14 -7.88
C GLY A 129 -0.24 -7.81 -9.36
N PRO A 130 -1.21 -7.66 -10.31
CA PRO A 130 -0.85 -7.58 -11.73
C PRO A 130 -0.01 -6.36 -12.08
N ALA A 131 -0.24 -5.24 -11.39
CA ALA A 131 0.54 -4.02 -11.58
C ALA A 131 2.00 -4.22 -11.17
N LEU A 132 2.23 -4.89 -10.04
CA LEU A 132 3.58 -5.23 -9.57
C LEU A 132 4.25 -6.23 -10.52
N GLU A 133 3.54 -7.25 -11.00
CA GLU A 133 4.05 -8.19 -12.01
C GLU A 133 4.44 -7.48 -13.30
N ALA A 134 3.60 -6.55 -13.77
CA ALA A 134 3.88 -5.76 -14.96
C ALA A 134 5.11 -4.87 -14.77
N LEU A 135 5.23 -4.21 -13.61
CA LEU A 135 6.39 -3.40 -13.28
C LEU A 135 7.67 -4.26 -13.20
N ALA A 136 7.62 -5.39 -12.52
CA ALA A 136 8.75 -6.32 -12.44
C ALA A 136 9.14 -6.81 -13.84
N ARG A 137 8.17 -7.04 -14.74
CA ARG A 137 8.46 -7.38 -16.13
C ARG A 137 9.17 -6.26 -16.88
N LEU A 138 8.66 -5.04 -16.77
CA LEU A 138 9.25 -3.86 -17.41
C LEU A 138 10.68 -3.59 -16.92
N LEU A 139 10.98 -3.91 -15.66
CA LEU A 139 12.29 -3.74 -15.05
C LEU A 139 13.24 -4.94 -15.23
N GLY A 140 12.85 -5.95 -16.00
CA GLY A 140 13.69 -7.13 -16.24
C GLY A 140 13.90 -8.02 -15.00
N LYS A 141 12.96 -8.02 -14.04
CA LYS A 141 13.06 -8.75 -12.76
C LYS A 141 12.38 -10.13 -12.75
N GLN A 142 11.99 -10.65 -13.92
CA GLN A 142 11.26 -11.92 -14.02
C GLN A 142 12.07 -13.10 -13.49
N GLU A 143 13.35 -13.19 -13.85
CA GLU A 143 14.24 -14.27 -13.42
C GLU A 143 14.50 -14.21 -11.90
N TYR A 144 14.56 -13.00 -11.35
CA TYR A 144 14.68 -12.78 -9.91
C TYR A 144 13.45 -13.33 -9.16
N LEU A 145 12.24 -12.98 -9.62
CA LEU A 145 10.98 -13.52 -9.07
C LEU A 145 10.86 -15.05 -9.22
N ALA A 146 11.36 -15.59 -10.34
CA ALA A 146 11.29 -17.02 -10.60
C ALA A 146 12.26 -17.85 -9.73
N ARG A 147 13.41 -17.30 -9.35
CA ARG A 147 14.46 -18.04 -8.64
C ARG A 147 14.52 -17.78 -7.14
N CYS A 148 14.21 -16.56 -6.70
CA CYS A 148 14.33 -16.19 -5.29
C CYS A 148 12.98 -16.37 -4.58
N GLN A 149 12.64 -17.65 -4.37
CA GLN A 149 11.43 -18.10 -3.69
C GLN A 149 11.79 -18.76 -2.35
N THR A 150 10.79 -19.00 -1.51
CA THR A 150 10.97 -19.69 -0.23
C THR A 150 10.43 -21.10 -0.30
N VAL A 151 10.90 -21.97 0.59
CA VAL A 151 10.36 -23.32 0.77
C VAL A 151 9.67 -23.36 2.13
N ARG A 152 8.41 -23.79 2.17
CA ARG A 152 7.63 -23.91 3.41
C ARG A 152 7.21 -25.36 3.64
N PRO A 153 7.13 -25.81 4.90
CA PRO A 153 6.54 -27.10 5.22
C PRO A 153 5.05 -27.09 4.86
N ALA A 154 4.58 -28.21 4.32
CA ALA A 154 3.17 -28.52 4.15
C ALA A 154 2.66 -29.33 5.35
N GLU A 155 1.35 -29.42 5.49
CA GLU A 155 0.70 -30.15 6.60
C GLU A 155 1.02 -31.65 6.60
N ASP A 156 1.28 -32.22 5.41
CA ASP A 156 1.66 -33.62 5.22
C ASP A 156 3.16 -33.89 5.48
N GLY A 157 3.91 -32.89 5.94
CA GLY A 157 5.35 -32.97 6.16
C GLY A 157 6.20 -32.84 4.89
N SER A 158 5.59 -32.69 3.72
CA SER A 158 6.31 -32.34 2.49
C SER A 158 6.76 -30.88 2.50
N VAL A 159 7.54 -30.49 1.50
CA VAL A 159 7.97 -29.11 1.31
C VAL A 159 7.36 -28.53 0.04
N ARG A 160 6.83 -27.31 0.13
CA ARG A 160 6.24 -26.58 -0.99
C ARG A 160 6.98 -25.27 -1.22
N THR A 161 7.29 -24.99 -2.49
CA THR A 161 7.81 -23.68 -2.86
C THR A 161 6.70 -22.63 -2.74
N ASP A 162 6.98 -21.56 -2.01
CA ASP A 162 6.15 -20.38 -1.89
C ASP A 162 6.80 -19.19 -2.60
N PRO A 163 6.21 -18.73 -3.72
CA PRO A 163 6.68 -17.54 -4.43
C PRO A 163 6.25 -16.24 -3.74
N TYR A 164 5.29 -16.27 -2.82
CA TYR A 164 4.62 -15.10 -2.26
C TYR A 164 4.70 -15.06 -0.73
N GLY A 165 5.70 -14.39 -0.15
CA GLY A 165 5.69 -14.16 1.29
C GLY A 165 7.03 -13.67 1.83
N PRO A 166 7.15 -13.57 3.16
CA PRO A 166 8.41 -13.18 3.80
C PRO A 166 9.57 -14.04 3.29
N GLY A 167 10.65 -13.38 2.87
CA GLY A 167 11.86 -14.02 2.33
C GLY A 167 11.86 -14.26 0.82
N THR A 168 10.82 -13.88 0.08
CA THR A 168 10.79 -14.01 -1.39
C THR A 168 11.16 -12.70 -2.09
N ALA A 169 11.72 -12.80 -3.30
CA ALA A 169 11.95 -11.65 -4.18
C ALA A 169 10.66 -10.88 -4.48
N TRP A 170 9.52 -11.57 -4.50
CA TRP A 170 8.21 -10.93 -4.62
C TRP A 170 7.99 -9.94 -3.48
N MET A 171 8.18 -10.38 -2.24
CA MET A 171 7.98 -9.52 -1.06
C MET A 171 8.93 -8.32 -1.08
N GLU A 172 10.17 -8.49 -1.50
CA GLU A 172 11.11 -7.37 -1.60
C GLU A 172 10.69 -6.33 -2.64
N ILE A 173 10.28 -6.77 -3.84
CA ILE A 173 9.79 -5.89 -4.90
C ILE A 173 8.48 -5.21 -4.47
N ASP A 174 7.60 -5.95 -3.80
CA ASP A 174 6.36 -5.44 -3.22
C ASP A 174 6.63 -4.32 -2.20
N GLN A 175 7.52 -4.56 -1.24
CA GLN A 175 7.90 -3.55 -0.24
C GLN A 175 8.57 -2.33 -0.87
N ALA A 176 9.44 -2.52 -1.86
CA ALA A 176 10.04 -1.41 -2.59
C ALA A 176 8.99 -0.58 -3.35
N GLY A 177 8.01 -1.24 -3.98
CA GLY A 177 6.89 -0.59 -4.66
C GLY A 177 6.05 0.25 -3.71
N HIS A 178 5.68 -0.30 -2.55
CA HIS A 178 4.90 0.41 -1.54
C HIS A 178 5.65 1.60 -0.91
N ARG A 179 6.98 1.51 -0.76
CA ARG A 179 7.81 2.66 -0.36
C ARG A 179 7.79 3.77 -1.43
N LEU A 180 7.85 3.42 -2.71
CA LEU A 180 7.75 4.41 -3.80
C LEU A 180 6.37 5.09 -3.84
N VAL A 181 5.30 4.34 -3.54
CA VAL A 181 3.96 4.90 -3.34
C VAL A 181 3.96 5.94 -2.23
N SER A 182 4.58 5.64 -1.08
CA SER A 182 4.70 6.56 0.05
C SER A 182 5.45 7.85 -0.31
N VAL A 183 6.54 7.74 -1.10
CA VAL A 183 7.28 8.89 -1.64
C VAL A 183 6.38 9.76 -2.52
N THR A 184 5.66 9.14 -3.45
CA THR A 184 4.80 9.86 -4.40
C THR A 184 3.68 10.60 -3.68
N ALA A 185 3.01 9.94 -2.73
CA ALA A 185 1.94 10.53 -1.93
C ALA A 185 2.45 11.70 -1.08
N ALA A 186 3.58 11.55 -0.39
CA ALA A 186 4.20 12.61 0.41
C ALA A 186 4.57 13.82 -0.46
N ALA A 187 5.16 13.60 -1.63
CA ALA A 187 5.52 14.66 -2.57
C ALA A 187 4.30 15.42 -3.08
N VAL A 188 3.23 14.72 -3.50
CA VAL A 188 1.98 15.34 -3.97
C VAL A 188 1.33 16.18 -2.87
N THR A 189 1.21 15.64 -1.66
CA THR A 189 0.64 16.37 -0.52
C THR A 189 1.46 17.62 -0.20
N ALA A 190 2.79 17.49 -0.08
CA ALA A 190 3.65 18.62 0.24
C ALA A 190 3.60 19.71 -0.84
N TRP A 191 3.66 19.32 -2.11
CA TRP A 191 3.59 20.23 -3.25
C TRP A 191 2.28 21.02 -3.27
N LEU A 192 1.14 20.35 -3.11
CA LEU A 192 -0.17 21.00 -3.07
C LEU A 192 -0.32 21.91 -1.85
N ALA A 193 0.14 21.47 -0.69
CA ALA A 193 0.07 22.25 0.55
C ALA A 193 0.85 23.57 0.42
N VAL A 194 2.10 23.51 -0.04
CA VAL A 194 2.92 24.70 -0.30
C VAL A 194 2.28 25.62 -1.33
N ARG A 195 1.71 25.07 -2.41
CA ARG A 195 1.04 25.87 -3.44
C ARG A 195 -0.21 26.58 -2.91
N ILE A 196 -0.98 25.93 -2.06
CA ILE A 196 -2.18 26.50 -1.43
C ILE A 196 -1.78 27.64 -0.49
N ASP A 197 -0.77 27.43 0.36
CA ASP A 197 -0.30 28.45 1.29
C ASP A 197 0.24 29.68 0.56
N ARG A 198 1.02 29.48 -0.51
CA ARG A 198 1.51 30.57 -1.38
C ARG A 198 0.38 31.39 -2.00
N ARG A 199 -0.75 30.75 -2.34
CA ARG A 199 -1.92 31.45 -2.89
C ARG A 199 -2.68 32.24 -1.84
N ARG A 200 -2.68 31.80 -0.57
CA ARG A 200 -3.33 32.49 0.55
C ARG A 200 -2.54 33.68 1.09
N ALA A 201 -1.22 33.68 0.86
CA ALA A 201 -0.32 34.76 1.27
C ALA A 201 -0.18 35.89 0.23
N ARG A 202 -0.84 35.75 -0.93
CA ARG A 202 -0.95 36.79 -1.97
C ARG A 202 -2.30 37.47 -1.84
#